data_AF-A0A8J8DNC3-F1
#
_entry.id   AF-A0A8J8DNC3-F1
#
_cell.length_a   1.000
_cell.length_b   1.000
_cell.length_c   1.000
_cell.angle_alpha   90.00
_cell.angle_beta   90.00
_cell.angle_gamma   90.00
#
_symmetry.space_group_name_H-M   'P 1'
#
loop_
_entity.id
_entity.type
_entity.pdbx_description
1 polymer ?
#
loop_
_entity_poly.entity_id
_entity_poly.type
_entity_poly.pdbx_seq_one_letter_code
_entity_poly.pdbx_strand_id
1 'polypeptide(L)' 'LAKLAVEAVKQVAEKKDGKFEVDIDNIKIEKKEGESVEESQLIKGVVIDKERVHPGMPKRVENAKIALINDAIE' A
#
# COMPACT_ATOMS: atom_id res chain seq x y z
N LEU A 1 1.25 -1.01 17.43
CA LEU A 1 1.88 -2.00 16.52
C LEU A 1 1.13 -3.32 16.39
N ALA A 2 0.90 -4.10 17.47
CA ALA A 2 0.24 -5.41 17.38
C ALA A 2 -1.12 -5.37 16.68
N LYS A 3 -1.94 -4.34 16.96
CA LYS A 3 -3.21 -4.10 16.28
C LYS A 3 -3.05 -3.95 14.76
N LEU A 4 -2.09 -3.13 14.31
CA LEU A 4 -1.83 -2.90 12.89
C LEU A 4 -1.41 -4.18 12.18
N ALA A 5 -0.56 -5.00 12.82
CA ALA A 5 -0.11 -6.26 12.26
C ALA A 5 -1.29 -7.25 12.08
N VAL A 6 -2.15 -7.37 13.08
CA VAL A 6 -3.34 -8.24 13.00
C VAL A 6 -4.33 -7.75 11.94
N GLU A 7 -4.57 -6.44 11.86
CA GLU A 7 -5.45 -5.85 10.85
C GLU A 7 -4.91 -6.05 9.42
N ALA A 8 -3.60 -5.86 9.21
CA ALA A 8 -2.97 -6.08 7.92
C ALA A 8 -3.10 -7.55 7.47
N VAL A 9 -2.75 -8.50 8.35
CA VAL A 9 -2.86 -9.94 8.05
C VAL A 9 -4.30 -10.35 7.75
N LYS A 10 -5.28 -9.85 8.52
CA LYS A 10 -6.69 -10.14 8.26
C LYS A 10 -7.18 -9.58 6.92
N GLN A 11 -6.62 -8.48 6.45
CA GLN A 11 -7.02 -7.83 5.20
C GLN A 11 -6.55 -8.61 3.97
N VAL A 12 -5.40 -9.28 4.05
CA VAL A 12 -4.80 -10.04 2.93
C VAL A 12 -5.04 -11.55 3.04
N ALA A 13 -5.67 -12.02 4.11
CA ALA A 13 -5.95 -13.44 4.31
C ALA A 13 -7.01 -13.95 3.32
N GLU A 14 -6.65 -14.94 2.53
CA GLU A 14 -7.54 -15.64 1.62
C GLU A 14 -8.02 -16.95 2.25
N LYS A 15 -9.29 -17.29 2.03
CA LYS A 15 -9.84 -18.59 2.46
C LYS A 15 -9.84 -19.55 1.28
N LYS A 16 -8.93 -20.53 1.29
CA LYS A 16 -8.87 -21.63 0.32
C LYS A 16 -9.11 -22.95 1.04
N ASP A 17 -10.07 -23.75 0.55
CA ASP A 17 -10.39 -25.08 1.07
C ASP A 17 -10.63 -25.14 2.59
N GLY A 18 -11.26 -24.10 3.14
CA GLY A 18 -11.55 -24.00 4.58
C GLY A 18 -10.37 -23.60 5.45
N LYS A 19 -9.17 -23.42 4.88
CA LYS A 19 -7.97 -22.90 5.55
C LYS A 19 -7.73 -21.45 5.16
N PHE A 20 -7.08 -20.70 6.06
CA PHE A 20 -6.60 -19.36 5.76
C PHE A 20 -5.18 -19.45 5.24
N GLU A 21 -4.95 -18.87 4.08
CA GLU A 21 -3.63 -18.67 3.48
C GLU A 21 -3.35 -17.16 3.43
N VAL A 22 -2.14 -16.78 3.77
CA VAL A 22 -1.72 -15.38 3.79
C VAL A 22 -0.45 -15.28 2.96
N ASP A 23 -0.52 -14.47 1.91
CA ASP A 23 0.66 -14.05 1.17
C ASP A 23 1.22 -12.76 1.80
N ILE A 24 2.44 -12.84 2.32
CA ILE A 24 3.13 -11.74 3.01
C ILE A 24 3.53 -10.66 2.00
N ASP A 25 3.69 -10.99 0.72
CA ASP A 25 4.05 -10.03 -0.32
C ASP A 25 2.93 -8.99 -0.57
N ASN A 26 1.70 -9.31 -0.16
CA ASN A 26 0.58 -8.36 -0.17
C ASN A 26 0.62 -7.34 0.99
N ILE A 27 1.57 -7.45 1.92
CA ILE A 27 1.76 -6.51 3.03
C ILE A 27 3.06 -5.72 2.81
N LYS A 28 2.92 -4.49 2.31
CA LYS A 28 4.06 -3.57 2.16
C LYS A 28 4.33 -2.80 3.45
N ILE A 29 5.57 -2.84 3.95
CA ILE A 29 6.04 -2.03 5.07
C ILE A 29 6.88 -0.86 4.52
N GLU A 30 6.39 0.36 4.67
CA GLU A 30 7.09 1.59 4.27
C GLU A 30 7.60 2.31 5.53
N LYS A 31 8.85 2.77 5.51
CA LYS A 31 9.48 3.48 6.65
C LYS A 31 9.84 4.90 6.21
N LYS A 32 9.31 5.90 6.89
CA LYS A 32 9.68 7.31 6.74
C LYS A 32 10.21 7.83 8.07
N GLU A 33 11.33 8.55 8.01
CA GLU A 33 11.90 9.22 9.18
C GLU A 33 11.10 10.51 9.49
N GLY A 34 11.16 10.95 10.76
CA GLY A 34 10.60 12.24 11.19
C GLY A 34 9.42 12.14 12.16
N GLU A 35 8.83 10.97 12.34
CA GLU A 35 7.71 10.76 13.27
C GLU A 35 7.99 9.65 14.29
N SER A 36 7.17 9.60 15.34
CA SER A 36 7.22 8.55 16.36
C SER A 36 6.68 7.24 15.81
N VAL A 37 7.13 6.12 16.38
CA VAL A 37 6.59 4.78 16.08
C VAL A 37 5.08 4.71 16.36
N GLU A 38 4.58 5.53 17.29
CA GLU A 38 3.16 5.62 17.63
C GLU A 38 2.28 6.18 16.51
N GLU A 39 2.85 7.00 15.61
CA GLU A 39 2.16 7.57 14.45
C GLU A 39 2.06 6.58 13.27
N SER A 40 2.60 5.36 13.43
CA SER A 40 2.49 4.31 12.43
C SER A 40 1.01 3.97 12.16
N GLN A 41 0.64 3.90 10.89
CA GLN A 41 -0.74 3.64 10.47
C GLN A 41 -0.82 2.56 9.38
N LEU A 42 -1.98 1.91 9.28
CA LEU A 42 -2.28 0.94 8.23
C LEU A 42 -3.02 1.64 7.08
N ILE A 43 -2.38 1.69 5.91
CA ILE A 43 -2.99 2.21 4.69
C ILE A 43 -3.67 1.06 3.92
N LYS A 44 -4.96 1.20 3.63
CA LYS A 44 -5.72 0.26 2.79
C LYS A 44 -5.46 0.54 1.30
N GLY A 45 -4.26 0.23 0.86
CA GLY A 45 -3.78 0.51 -0.49
C GLY A 45 -2.26 0.34 -0.54
N VAL A 46 -1.62 0.96 -1.52
CA VAL A 46 -0.16 0.90 -1.68
C VAL A 46 0.42 2.30 -1.56
N VAL A 47 1.41 2.46 -0.69
CA VAL A 47 2.26 3.65 -0.62
C VAL A 47 3.46 3.43 -1.52
N ILE A 48 3.78 4.40 -2.38
CA ILE A 48 4.95 4.36 -3.27
C ILE A 48 5.77 5.62 -2.98
N ASP A 49 7.05 5.45 -2.64
CA ASP A 49 7.97 6.57 -2.47
C ASP A 49 8.45 7.07 -3.85
N LYS A 50 7.53 7.72 -4.56
CA LYS A 50 7.76 8.37 -5.86
C LYS A 50 7.04 9.70 -5.93
N GLU A 51 7.61 10.59 -6.73
CA GLU A 51 7.03 11.89 -7.02
C GLU A 51 6.39 11.92 -8.42
N ARG A 52 5.51 12.90 -8.61
CA ARG A 52 4.88 13.14 -9.91
C ARG A 52 5.93 13.67 -10.88
N VAL A 53 5.92 13.15 -12.11
CA VAL A 53 6.95 13.47 -13.11
C VAL A 53 6.88 14.90 -13.65
N HIS A 54 5.69 15.53 -13.65
CA HIS A 54 5.50 16.88 -14.14
C HIS A 54 4.76 17.77 -13.12
N PRO A 55 5.20 19.03 -12.88
CA PRO A 55 4.58 19.92 -11.90
C PRO A 55 3.08 20.19 -12.14
N GLY A 56 2.68 20.23 -13.40
CA GLY A 56 1.29 20.43 -13.84
C GLY A 56 0.35 19.24 -13.63
N MET A 57 0.87 18.07 -13.22
CA MET A 57 0.00 16.95 -12.84
C MET A 57 -0.82 17.32 -11.61
N PRO A 58 -2.03 16.78 -11.42
CA PRO A 58 -2.81 17.00 -10.21
C PRO A 58 -2.11 16.39 -8.98
N LYS A 59 -2.30 16.96 -7.79
CA LYS A 59 -1.79 16.40 -6.52
C LYS A 59 -2.71 15.32 -5.94
N ARG A 60 -3.99 15.34 -6.33
CA ARG A 60 -5.04 14.45 -5.84
C ARG A 60 -6.00 14.16 -6.99
N VAL A 61 -6.38 12.90 -7.15
CA VAL A 61 -7.38 12.44 -8.12
C VAL A 61 -8.37 11.58 -7.35
N GLU A 62 -9.65 11.96 -7.37
CA GLU A 62 -10.73 11.18 -6.75
C GLU A 62 -11.36 10.26 -7.79
N ASN A 63 -11.75 9.05 -7.39
CA ASN A 63 -12.22 8.00 -8.30
C ASN A 63 -11.24 7.73 -9.45
N ALA A 64 -9.95 7.65 -9.12
CA ALA A 64 -8.88 7.48 -10.09
C ALA A 64 -8.98 6.13 -10.82
N LYS A 65 -8.76 6.16 -12.14
CA LYS A 65 -8.52 4.95 -12.94
C LYS A 65 -7.01 4.77 -13.05
N ILE A 66 -6.50 3.67 -12.49
CA ILE A 66 -5.07 3.40 -12.41
C ILE A 66 -4.65 2.53 -13.59
N ALA A 67 -3.71 3.01 -14.40
CA ALA A 67 -3.05 2.22 -15.44
C ALA A 67 -1.71 1.70 -14.90
N LEU A 68 -1.44 0.41 -15.09
CA LEU A 68 -0.15 -0.22 -14.77
C LEU A 68 0.54 -0.55 -16.09
N ILE A 69 1.70 0.08 -16.33
CA ILE A 69 2.48 -0.09 -17.55
C ILE A 69 3.90 -0.48 -17.10
N ASN A 70 4.42 -1.57 -17.65
CA ASN A 70 5.76 -2.07 -17.37
C ASN A 70 6.78 -1.69 -18.47
N ASP A 71 6.32 -1.03 -19.52
CA ASP A 71 7.15 -0.54 -20.62
C ASP A 71 7.46 0.95 -20.46
N ALA A 72 8.53 1.41 -21.11
CA ALA A 72 8.86 2.82 -21.15
C ALA A 72 7.84 3.60 -21.99
N ILE A 73 7.55 4.83 -21.55
CA ILE A 73 6.79 5.78 -22.37
C ILE A 73 7.83 6.66 -23.07
N GLU A 74 8.15 6.31 -24.31
CA GLU A 74 8.98 7.08 -25.24
C GLU A 74 8.14 7.96 -26.16
#